data_AF-A0AAD9L783-F1
#
_entry.id   AF-A0AAD9L783-F1
#
_cell.length_a   1.000
_cell.length_b   1.000
_cell.length_c   1.000
_cell.angle_alpha   90.00
_cell.angle_beta   90.00
_cell.angle_gamma   90.00
#
_symmetry.space_group_name_H-M   'P 1'
#
loop_
_entity.id
_entity.type
_entity.pdbx_description
1 polymer ?
#
loop_
_entity_poly.entity_id
_entity_poly.type
_entity_poly.pdbx_seq_one_letter_code
_entity_poly.pdbx_strand_id
1 'polypeptide(L)' 'MKLHWLPMKQRVQYSILLLVFRAQHRLAPPYFTDLLEQRAMRVLRSTTNTDFYVPPSRSRYDDRMFSVADPRL' A
#
# COMPACT_ATOMS: atom_id res chain seq x y z
N MET A 1 -32.76 -2.26 6.74
CA MET A 1 -31.40 -1.78 7.05
C MET A 1 -30.50 -2.99 7.30
N LYS A 2 -29.67 -3.37 6.32
CA LYS A 2 -28.70 -4.47 6.48
C LYS A 2 -27.35 -3.83 6.79
N LEU A 3 -26.81 -4.06 7.98
CA LEU A 3 -25.39 -3.78 8.21
C LEU A 3 -24.59 -4.76 7.35
N HIS A 4 -24.01 -4.27 6.26
CA HIS A 4 -23.09 -5.06 5.44
C HIS A 4 -21.72 -5.05 6.12
N TRP A 5 -21.55 -5.87 7.16
CA TRP A 5 -20.23 -6.07 7.72
C TRP A 5 -19.39 -6.78 6.67
N LEU A 6 -18.33 -6.13 6.17
CA LEU A 6 -17.36 -6.80 5.32
C LEU A 6 -16.79 -7.99 6.11
N PRO A 7 -16.72 -9.20 5.53
CA PRO A 7 -15.93 -10.31 6.04
C PRO A 7 -14.56 -9.84 6.55
N MET A 8 -14.11 -10.39 7.68
CA MET A 8 -12.92 -9.91 8.40
C MET A 8 -11.68 -9.74 7.53
N LYS A 9 -11.45 -10.64 6.57
CA LYS A 9 -10.34 -10.54 5.60
C LYS A 9 -10.42 -9.28 4.73
N GLN A 10 -11.62 -8.95 4.25
CA GLN A 10 -11.83 -7.78 3.41
C GLN A 10 -11.68 -6.49 4.21
N ARG A 11 -12.02 -6.49 5.50
CA ARG A 11 -11.78 -5.33 6.38
C ARG A 11 -10.29 -5.02 6.56
N VAL A 12 -9.46 -6.05 6.69
CA VAL A 12 -8.00 -5.89 6.78
C VAL A 12 -7.48 -5.31 5.48
N GLN A 13 -7.85 -5.87 4.33
CA GLN A 13 -7.45 -5.36 3.01
C GLN A 13 -7.91 -3.91 2.80
N TYR A 14 -9.16 -3.59 3.13
CA TYR A 14 -9.69 -2.23 3.01
C TYR A 14 -8.93 -1.22 3.88
N SER A 15 -8.55 -1.60 5.11
CA SER A 15 -7.80 -0.71 6.00
C SER A 15 -6.39 -0.43 5.49
N ILE A 16 -5.75 -1.45 4.90
CA ILE A 16 -4.44 -1.35 4.25
C ILE A 16 -4.53 -0.43 3.02
N LEU A 17 -5.47 -0.69 2.10
CA LEU A 17 -5.74 0.14 0.91
C LEU A 17 -6.02 1.61 1.27
N LEU A 18 -6.81 1.85 2.32
CA LEU A 18 -7.13 3.20 2.78
C LEU A 18 -5.90 3.91 3.34
N LEU A 19 -5.02 3.20 4.05
CA LEU A 19 -3.76 3.76 4.52
C LEU A 19 -2.85 4.17 3.36
N VAL A 20 -2.73 3.34 2.32
CA VAL A 20 -1.96 3.66 1.09
C VAL A 20 -2.46 4.93 0.46
N PHE A 21 -3.78 5.00 0.26
CA PHE A 21 -4.41 6.12 -0.40
C PHE A 21 -4.10 7.42 0.37
N ARG A 22 -4.20 7.37 1.70
CA ARG A 22 -3.89 8.54 2.55
C ARG A 22 -2.40 8.88 2.50
N ALA A 23 -1.51 7.90 2.48
CA ALA A 23 -0.07 8.13 2.34
C ALA A 23 0.27 8.75 0.98
N GLN A 24 -0.29 8.23 -0.11
CA GLN A 24 -0.12 8.75 -1.47
C GLN A 24 -0.55 10.21 -1.60
N HIS A 25 -1.67 10.57 -0.98
CA HIS A 25 -2.20 11.93 -0.96
C HIS A 25 -1.60 12.83 0.13
N ARG A 26 -0.56 12.38 0.85
CA ARG A 26 0.07 13.10 1.98
C ARG A 26 -0.91 13.49 3.10
N LEU A 27 -1.98 12.71 3.25
CA LEU A 27 -2.98 12.84 4.32
C LEU A 27 -2.66 11.95 5.54
N ALA A 28 -1.64 11.11 5.42
CA ALA A 28 -1.09 10.32 6.52
C ALA A 28 0.15 11.02 7.14
N PRO A 29 0.46 10.74 8.41
CA PRO A 29 1.71 11.15 9.03
C PRO A 29 2.95 10.74 8.23
N PRO A 30 4.06 11.50 8.31
CA PRO A 30 5.25 11.30 7.49
C PRO A 30 5.92 9.93 7.68
N TYR A 31 5.83 9.35 8.88
CA TYR A 31 6.38 8.01 9.10
C TYR A 31 5.70 6.93 8.26
N PHE A 32 4.42 7.10 7.88
CA PHE A 32 3.75 6.16 6.97
C PHE A 32 4.20 6.35 5.52
N THR A 33 4.41 7.61 5.10
CA THR A 33 4.91 7.90 3.76
C THR A 33 6.35 7.41 3.59
N ASP A 34 7.16 7.45 4.64
CA ASP A 34 8.55 6.96 4.61
C ASP A 34 8.62 5.42 4.51
N LEU A 35 7.61 4.68 5.01
CA LEU A 35 7.52 3.24 4.79
C LEU A 35 7.15 2.88 3.34
N LEU A 36 6.48 3.79 2.64
CA LEU A 36 6.02 3.62 1.26
C LEU A 36 6.93 4.40 0.32
N GLU A 37 8.08 3.83 0.01
CA GLU A 37 8.94 4.40 -1.02
C GLU A 37 8.21 4.38 -2.36
N GLN A 38 7.83 5.56 -2.85
CA GLN A 38 7.26 5.66 -4.19
C GLN A 38 8.36 5.29 -5.18
N ARG A 39 8.06 4.34 -6.09
CA ARG A 39 9.04 3.94 -7.10
C ARG A 39 9.41 5.18 -7.89
N ALA A 40 10.70 5.51 -7.94
CA ALA A 40 11.20 6.56 -8.82
C ALA A 40 10.88 6.17 -10.26
N MET A 41 9.75 6.65 -10.77
CA MET A 41 9.34 6.43 -12.15
C MET A 41 10.32 7.16 -13.02
N ARG A 42 11.15 6.41 -13.74
CA ARG A 42 11.78 6.95 -14.94
C ARG A 42 10.61 7.37 -15.84
N VAL A 43 10.43 8.66 -16.06
CA VAL A 43 9.28 9.22 -16.80
C VAL A 43 9.30 8.62 -18.21
N LEU A 44 8.50 7.59 -18.43
CA LEU A 44 8.21 7.06 -19.75
C LEU A 44 6.86 7.63 -20.20
N ARG A 45 6.71 7.84 -21.51
CA ARG A 45 5.47 8.40 -22.08
C ARG A 45 4.21 7.58 -21.82
N SER A 46 4.35 6.35 -21.29
CA SER A 46 3.27 5.43 -20.93
C SER A 46 3.06 5.26 -19.42
N THR A 47 3.82 5.93 -18.54
CA THR A 47 3.66 5.75 -17.09
C THR A 47 2.49 6.58 -16.58
N THR A 48 1.31 5.98 -16.52
CA THR A 48 0.12 6.48 -15.80
C THR A 48 -0.02 5.86 -14.40
N ASN A 49 0.77 4.83 -14.08
CA ASN A 49 0.67 4.11 -12.82
C ASN A 49 1.49 4.75 -11.70
N THR A 50 0.85 4.96 -10.55
CA THR A 50 1.48 5.38 -9.30
C THR A 50 1.92 4.17 -8.47
N ASP A 51 2.83 3.37 -9.01
CA ASP A 51 3.32 2.16 -8.35
C ASP A 51 4.31 2.49 -7.21
N PHE A 52 4.20 1.77 -6.10
CA PHE A 52 5.17 1.82 -5.00
C PHE A 52 6.33 0.85 -5.24
N TYR A 53 7.47 1.15 -4.64
CA TYR A 53 8.61 0.24 -4.60
C TYR A 53 8.32 -0.90 -3.62
N VAL A 54 8.42 -2.13 -4.11
CA VAL A 54 8.34 -3.33 -3.26
C VAL A 54 9.76 -3.80 -2.97
N PRO A 55 10.23 -3.76 -1.70
CA PRO A 55 11.52 -4.33 -1.36
C PRO A 55 11.48 -5.86 -1.49
N PRO A 56 12.61 -6.50 -1.84
CA PRO A 56 12.68 -7.95 -1.93
C PRO A 56 12.55 -8.58 -0.54
N SER A 57 11.58 -9.47 -0.39
CA SER A 57 11.31 -10.21 0.84
C SER A 57 12.33 -11.34 1.02
N ARG A 58 13.08 -11.34 2.14
CA ARG A 58 14.06 -12.41 2.44
C ARG A 58 13.49 -13.55 3.28
N SER A 59 12.33 -13.34 3.89
CA SER A 59 11.67 -14.30 4.78
C SER A 59 10.15 -14.18 4.71
N ARG A 60 9.42 -15.24 5.09
CA ARG A 60 7.94 -15.22 5.20
C ARG A 60 7.40 -14.17 6.17
N TYR A 61 8.22 -13.74 7.13
CA TYR A 61 7.86 -12.64 8.03
C TYR A 61 7.91 -11.29 7.31
N ASP A 62 8.87 -11.14 6.41
CA ASP A 62 9.12 -9.95 5.59
C ASP A 62 7.96 -9.70 4.61
N ASP A 63 7.35 -10.78 4.08
CA ASP A 63 6.15 -10.72 3.24
C ASP A 63 4.94 -10.06 3.93
N ARG A 64 4.94 -9.98 5.27
CA ARG A 64 3.85 -9.37 6.06
C ARG A 64 4.14 -7.91 6.42
N MET A 65 5.31 -7.39 6.07
CA MET A 65 5.62 -5.99 6.29
C MET A 65 4.75 -5.11 5.42
N PHE A 66 4.42 -3.92 5.94
CA PHE A 66 3.61 -2.95 5.23
C PHE A 66 4.22 -2.59 3.87
N SER A 67 5.52 -2.33 3.79
CA SER A 67 6.22 -2.02 2.53
C SER A 67 6.16 -3.12 1.46
N VAL A 68 5.90 -4.38 1.84
CA VAL A 68 5.87 -5.54 0.93
C VAL A 68 4.45 -5.97 0.59
N ALA A 69 3.56 -6.02 1.59
CA ALA A 69 2.19 -6.50 1.43
C ALA A 69 1.32 -5.48 0.69
N ASP A 70 1.60 -4.19 0.90
CA ASP A 70 0.75 -3.10 0.48
C ASP A 70 0.75 -2.87 -1.05
N PRO A 71 1.91 -2.86 -1.75
CA PRO A 71 1.92 -2.69 -3.20
C PRO A 71 1.56 -3.97 -3.97
N ARG A 72 1.29 -5.09 -3.28
CA ARG A 72 0.90 -6.39 -3.86
C ARG A 72 -0.61 -6.63 -3.83
N LEU A 73 -1.38 -5.78 -3.15
CA LEU A 73 -2.85 -5.87 -3.02
C LEU A 73 -3.58 -5.17 -4.17
#